data_AF-A0A8I0GQS0-F1
#
_entry.id   AF-A0A8I0GQS0-F1
#
_cell.length_a   1.000
_cell.length_b   1.000
_cell.length_c   1.000
_cell.angle_alpha   90.00
_cell.angle_beta   90.00
_cell.angle_gamma   90.00
#
_symmetry.space_group_name_H-M   'P 1'
#
loop_
_entity.id
_entity.type
_entity.pdbx_description
1 polymer ?
#
loop_
_entity_poly.entity_id
_entity_poly.type
_entity_poly.pdbx_seq_one_letter_code
_entity_poly.pdbx_strand_id
1 'polypeptide(L)' 'ADALVLVTEWNEFRALDLDRVKRLLNAPVIVDLRNIYPPDKMRAQGFDYTSIGRP' A
#
# COMPACT_ATOMS: atom_id res chain seq x y z
N ALA A 1 -1.23 -3.71 -13.31
CA ALA A 1 -2.50 -3.68 -12.54
C ALA A 1 -2.73 -2.26 -12.06
N ASP A 2 -3.98 -1.83 -11.87
CA ASP A 2 -4.28 -0.42 -11.60
C ASP A 2 -4.19 -0.04 -10.12
N ALA A 3 -4.38 -1.00 -9.21
CA ALA A 3 -4.24 -0.82 -7.78
C ALA A 3 -3.81 -2.12 -7.08
N LEU A 4 -3.25 -2.00 -5.87
CA LEU A 4 -3.02 -3.11 -4.95
C LEU A 4 -3.98 -3.01 -3.76
N VAL A 5 -4.67 -4.10 -3.44
CA VAL A 5 -5.58 -4.17 -2.29
C VAL A 5 -5.09 -5.23 -1.30
N LEU A 6 -4.87 -4.82 -0.04
CA LEU A 6 -4.48 -5.71 1.05
C LEU A 6 -5.72 -6.11 1.84
N VAL A 7 -6.13 -7.37 1.68
CA VAL A 7 -7.33 -7.94 2.33
C VAL A 7 -6.97 -8.82 3.53
N THR A 8 -5.72 -9.27 3.61
CA THR A 8 -5.20 -10.13 4.68
C THR A 8 -3.87 -9.58 5.20
N GLU A 9 -3.57 -9.81 6.48
CA GLU A 9 -2.46 -9.21 7.22
C GLU A 9 -1.22 -10.10 7.36
N TRP A 10 -1.03 -11.03 6.42
CA TRP A 10 0.12 -11.94 6.40
C TRP A 10 1.44 -11.16 6.47
N ASN A 11 2.41 -11.70 7.21
CA ASN A 11 3.66 -11.00 7.52
C ASN A 11 4.49 -10.70 6.27
N GLU A 12 4.36 -11.52 5.25
CA GLU A 12 4.94 -11.40 3.92
C GLU A 12 4.56 -10.06 3.26
N PHE A 13 3.38 -9.53 3.56
CA PHE A 13 2.92 -8.25 3.03
C PHE A 13 3.40 -7.04 3.81
N ARG A 14 4.07 -7.21 4.96
CA ARG A 14 4.56 -6.09 5.80
C ARG A 14 5.91 -5.55 5.36
N ALA A 15 6.65 -6.31 4.55
CA ALA A 15 8.01 -5.99 4.12
C ALA A 15 8.16 -6.12 2.59
N LEU A 16 7.13 -5.70 1.84
CA LEU A 16 7.21 -5.69 0.39
C LEU A 16 8.27 -4.69 -0.09
N ASP A 17 8.93 -5.02 -1.19
CA ASP A 17 9.69 -4.04 -1.97
C ASP A 17 8.70 -3.09 -2.65
N LEU A 18 8.36 -2.01 -1.95
CA LEU A 18 7.38 -1.02 -2.40
C LEU A 18 7.84 -0.28 -3.66
N ASP A 19 9.15 -0.10 -3.86
CA ASP A 19 9.66 0.51 -5.10
C ASP A 19 9.40 -0.40 -6.31
N ARG A 20 9.57 -1.71 -6.13
CA ARG A 20 9.19 -2.69 -7.16
C ARG A 20 7.70 -2.71 -7.39
N VAL A 21 6.88 -2.69 -6.34
CA VAL A 21 5.40 -2.61 -6.46
C VAL A 21 5.01 -1.39 -7.29
N LYS A 22 5.58 -0.21 -6.99
CA LYS A 22 5.31 1.03 -7.70
C LYS A 22 5.60 0.95 -9.19
N ARG A 23 6.68 0.26 -9.59
CA ARG A 23 7.04 0.03 -11.01
C ARG A 23 6.13 -0.96 -11.74
N LEU A 24 5.47 -1.86 -11.00
CA LEU A 24 4.60 -2.89 -11.57
C LEU A 24 3.13 -2.45 -11.69
N LEU A 25 2.74 -1.39 -10.97
CA LEU A 25 1.41 -0.82 -11.03
C LEU A 25 1.32 0.24 -12.15
N ASN A 26 0.16 0.33 -12.80
CA ASN A 26 -0.13 1.38 -13.78
C ASN A 26 -0.29 2.76 -13.10
N ALA A 27 -0.76 2.75 -11.84
CA ALA A 27 -0.85 3.90 -10.96
C ALA A 27 -0.43 3.48 -9.55
N PRO A 28 0.23 4.35 -8.76
CA PRO A 28 0.74 3.99 -7.44
C PRO A 28 -0.38 4.02 -6.38
N VAL A 29 -1.44 3.24 -6.58
CA VAL A 29 -2.63 3.19 -5.71
C VAL A 29 -2.58 1.95 -4.82
N ILE A 30 -2.68 2.16 -3.50
CA ILE A 30 -2.74 1.08 -2.50
C ILE A 30 -3.96 1.30 -1.59
N VAL A 31 -4.77 0.25 -1.45
CA VAL A 31 -5.88 0.18 -0.49
C VAL A 31 -5.57 -0.86 0.57
N ASP A 32 -5.32 -0.42 1.79
CA ASP A 32 -5.00 -1.30 2.92
C ASP A 32 -6.20 -1.47 3.86
N LEU A 33 -6.87 -2.62 3.77
CA LEU A 33 -8.01 -2.96 4.63
C LEU A 33 -7.58 -3.57 5.98
N ARG A 34 -6.27 -3.76 6.18
CA ARG A 34 -5.69 -4.36 7.39
C ARG A 34 -4.77 -3.41 8.15
N ASN A 35 -4.58 -2.20 7.64
CA ASN A 35 -3.86 -1.12 8.32
C ASN A 35 -2.40 -1.48 8.67
N ILE A 36 -1.76 -2.35 7.88
CA ILE A 36 -0.40 -2.86 8.10
C ILE A 36 0.68 -1.83 7.77
N TYR A 37 0.40 -0.84 6.92
CA TYR A 37 1.32 0.26 6.63
C TYR A 37 0.92 1.59 7.30
N PRO A 38 1.90 2.42 7.75
CA PRO A 38 1.64 3.77 8.22
C PRO A 38 1.29 4.74 7.06
N PRO A 39 0.16 5.47 7.11
CA PRO A 39 -0.27 6.34 6.01
C PRO A 39 0.78 7.37 5.57
N ASP A 40 1.41 8.07 6.52
CA ASP A 40 2.38 9.13 6.22
C ASP A 40 3.60 8.60 5.46
N LYS A 41 4.05 7.38 5.79
CA LYS A 41 5.18 6.74 5.09
C LYS A 41 4.81 6.39 3.66
N MET A 42 3.62 5.84 3.44
CA MET A 42 3.15 5.47 2.11
C MET A 42 2.97 6.70 1.21
N ARG A 43 2.39 7.77 1.76
CA ARG A 43 2.25 9.06 1.07
C ARG A 43 3.59 9.69 0.76
N ALA A 44 4.55 9.68 1.70
CA ALA A 44 5.90 10.19 1.47
C ALA A 44 6.66 9.39 0.39
N GLN A 45 6.36 8.11 0.21
CA GLN A 45 6.86 7.27 -0.88
C GLN A 45 6.11 7.49 -2.21
N GLY A 46 5.11 8.38 -2.23
CA GLY A 46 4.35 8.76 -3.41
C GLY A 46 3.34 7.72 -3.84
N PHE A 47 2.74 7.00 -2.90
CA PHE A 47 1.52 6.22 -3.13
C PHE A 47 0.29 7.06 -2.81
N ASP A 48 -0.75 6.89 -3.63
CA ASP A 48 -2.12 7.20 -3.22
C ASP A 48 -2.58 6.06 -2.31
N TYR A 49 -2.56 6.33 -1.01
CA TYR A 49 -2.74 5.34 0.03
C TYR A 49 -4.04 5.58 0.80
N THR A 50 -4.94 4.60 0.73
CA THR A 50 -6.21 4.59 1.47
C THR A 50 -6.18 3.46 2.50
N SER A 51 -6.62 3.76 3.72
CA SER A 51 -6.68 2.78 4.81
C SER A 51 -7.91 3.01 5.69
N ILE A 52 -8.29 2.01 6.49
CA ILE A 52 -9.56 2.05 7.23
C ILE A 52 -9.42 2.84 8.53
N GLY A 53 -10.25 3.87 8.68
CA GLY A 53 -10.36 4.65 9.91
C GLY A 53 -9.15 5.56 10.20
N ARG A 54 -8.37 5.92 9.17
CA ARG A 54 -7.19 6.79 9.29
C ARG A 54 -7.26 7.91 8.23
N PRO A 55 -6.99 9.18 8.62
CA PRO A 55 -7.01 10.32 7.70
C PRO A 55 -5.83 10.31 6.72
#